data_AF-A0A553NQ98-F1
#
_entry.id   AF-A0A553NQ98-F1
#
_cell.length_a   1.000
_cell.length_b   1.000
_cell.length_c   1.000
_cell.angle_alpha   90.00
_cell.angle_beta   90.00
_cell.angle_gamma   90.00
#
_symmetry.space_group_name_H-M   'P 1'
#
loop_
_entity.id
_entity.type
_entity.pdbx_description
1 polymer ?
#
loop_
_entity_poly.entity_id
_entity_poly.type
_entity_poly.pdbx_seq_one_letter_code
_entity_poly.pdbx_strand_id
1 'polypeptide(L)'
;MSNGSGVSVLMELARLLRPTALAWVKPSRSTCPSPQRRIIRSQVLHDLQRLSQDTKRFSDLNVELVHKKINLAYESLAWEHERYSIAKLSALTLSHHESPFGLDRTSILDRDIDLAVLERNTQVLAETLACTMYTQEGSNCMGPDQTEMTRPNREHLAHWTAEMPAQPRGTPLLTGEKNPFVMKLFKSLDKLVMKTRKVVAKRDKRDPEFTFYDQHNATMNSYKVKPAVFDLVLTVAIGSYLGLCTCC
;
A
#
# COMPACT_ATOMS: atom_id res chain seq x y z
N MET A 1 -14.39 82.62 -5.01
CA MET A 1 -15.80 83.07 -5.10
C MET A 1 -16.60 81.98 -5.81
N SER A 2 -17.82 81.72 -5.34
CA SER A 2 -18.74 80.62 -5.72
C SER A 2 -18.39 79.28 -5.05
N ASN A 3 -18.97 79.01 -3.87
CA ASN A 3 -20.27 78.35 -3.63
C ASN A 3 -20.19 76.85 -3.94
N GLY A 4 -20.65 75.91 -3.12
CA GLY A 4 -21.48 75.95 -1.92
C GLY A 4 -21.99 74.52 -1.72
N SER A 5 -22.00 74.09 -0.45
CA SER A 5 -22.90 73.09 0.17
C SER A 5 -23.63 72.07 -0.73
N GLY A 6 -23.33 70.79 -0.51
CA GLY A 6 -24.15 69.66 -0.96
C GLY A 6 -23.93 68.46 -0.05
N VAL A 7 -24.46 68.54 1.17
CA VAL A 7 -24.59 67.42 2.11
C VAL A 7 -25.53 66.37 1.52
N SER A 8 -25.25 65.10 1.81
CA SER A 8 -26.13 63.95 1.59
C SER A 8 -26.44 63.63 0.13
N VAL A 9 -25.72 62.64 -0.37
CA VAL A 9 -26.24 61.40 -0.97
C VAL A 9 -25.06 60.85 -1.76
N LEU A 10 -24.26 60.02 -1.11
CA LEU A 10 -23.46 58.93 -1.70
C LEU A 10 -22.71 58.19 -0.57
N MET A 11 -23.44 57.90 0.51
CA MET A 11 -23.05 56.93 1.54
C MET A 11 -23.37 55.50 1.09
N GLU A 12 -23.31 55.23 -0.22
CA GLU A 12 -23.80 53.97 -0.81
C GLU A 12 -22.99 53.52 -2.06
N LEU A 13 -21.72 53.92 -2.22
CA LEU A 13 -20.88 53.46 -3.35
C LEU A 13 -19.39 53.25 -3.03
N ALA A 14 -19.01 53.24 -1.75
CA ALA A 14 -17.62 52.99 -1.30
C ALA A 14 -17.43 51.61 -0.61
N ARG A 15 -18.35 50.66 -0.83
CA ARG A 15 -18.23 49.25 -0.37
C ARG A 15 -17.78 48.25 -1.45
N LEU A 16 -17.49 48.69 -2.67
CA LEU A 16 -17.23 47.79 -3.80
C LEU A 16 -15.83 47.88 -4.44
N LEU A 17 -14.84 48.43 -3.73
CA LEU A 17 -13.44 48.34 -4.17
C LEU A 17 -12.54 48.04 -2.97
N ARG A 18 -12.40 46.74 -2.64
CA ARG A 18 -11.16 46.23 -2.05
C ARG A 18 -10.51 45.24 -3.03
N PRO A 19 -9.20 45.36 -3.27
CA PRO A 19 -8.47 44.42 -4.10
C PRO A 19 -8.50 43.04 -3.46
N THR A 20 -8.92 42.04 -4.23
CA THR A 20 -8.80 40.63 -3.90
C THR A 20 -7.33 40.26 -3.81
N ALA A 21 -6.77 40.41 -2.61
CA ALA A 21 -5.55 39.74 -2.23
C ALA A 21 -5.81 38.23 -2.34
N LEU A 22 -5.20 37.60 -3.35
CA LEU A 22 -5.03 36.15 -3.46
C LEU A 22 -4.14 35.69 -2.30
N ALA A 23 -4.76 35.60 -1.12
CA ALA A 23 -4.18 34.98 0.04
C ALA A 23 -4.16 33.47 -0.20
N TRP A 24 -2.97 32.94 -0.46
CA TRP A 24 -2.69 31.52 -0.28
C TRP A 24 -2.95 31.17 1.18
N VAL A 25 -4.17 30.70 1.47
CA VAL A 25 -4.51 30.07 2.74
C VAL A 25 -3.68 28.80 2.81
N LYS A 26 -2.60 28.84 3.59
CA LYS A 26 -1.96 27.63 4.12
C LYS A 26 -3.09 26.76 4.71
N PRO A 27 -3.20 25.47 4.36
CA PRO A 27 -4.15 24.60 5.05
C PRO A 27 -3.77 24.60 6.53
N SER A 28 -4.60 25.27 7.33
CA SER A 28 -4.53 25.14 8.78
C SER A 28 -4.73 23.67 9.10
N ARG A 29 -3.98 23.18 10.10
CA ARG A 29 -4.13 21.81 10.62
C ARG A 29 -5.61 21.51 10.73
N SER A 30 -6.06 20.55 9.93
CA SER A 30 -7.44 20.12 9.84
C SER A 30 -7.97 19.76 11.22
N THR A 31 -8.73 20.66 11.84
CA THR A 31 -9.72 20.27 12.84
C THR A 31 -10.85 19.61 12.08
N CYS A 32 -10.74 18.30 11.89
CA CYS A 32 -11.81 17.51 11.32
C CYS A 32 -13.00 17.45 12.31
N PRO A 33 -14.25 17.52 11.83
CA PRO A 33 -15.40 17.22 12.67
C PRO A 33 -15.29 15.79 13.19
N SER A 34 -15.11 15.66 14.50
CA SER A 34 -14.91 14.41 15.23
C SER A 34 -16.11 13.43 15.27
N PRO A 35 -17.40 13.82 15.08
CA PRO A 35 -18.50 12.86 15.14
C PRO A 35 -18.60 11.97 13.89
N GLN A 36 -18.51 12.56 12.68
CA GLN A 36 -18.78 11.83 11.44
C GLN A 36 -17.73 10.75 11.10
N ARG A 37 -16.47 10.92 11.53
CA ARG A 37 -15.41 9.93 11.27
C ARG A 37 -15.55 8.65 12.10
N ARG A 38 -16.18 8.71 13.29
CA ARG A 38 -16.45 7.50 14.07
C ARG A 38 -17.54 6.65 13.43
N ILE A 39 -18.53 7.29 12.81
CA ILE A 39 -19.72 6.65 12.23
C ILE A 39 -19.36 5.78 11.01
N ILE A 40 -18.46 6.26 10.13
CA ILE A 40 -18.10 5.55 8.90
C ILE A 40 -17.36 4.24 9.19
N ARG A 41 -16.46 4.22 10.20
CA ARG A 41 -15.72 3.00 10.56
C ARG A 41 -16.65 1.91 11.05
N SER A 42 -17.61 2.24 11.91
CA SER A 42 -18.58 1.27 12.41
C SER A 42 -19.54 0.80 11.33
N GLN A 43 -19.89 1.67 10.38
CA GLN A 43 -20.80 1.33 9.28
C GLN A 43 -20.19 0.28 8.36
N VAL A 44 -18.95 0.48 7.89
CA VAL A 44 -18.25 -0.45 6.98
C VAL A 44 -18.10 -1.83 7.62
N LEU A 45 -17.79 -1.87 8.91
CA LEU A 45 -17.67 -3.13 9.66
C LEU A 45 -19.01 -3.85 9.79
N HIS A 46 -20.07 -3.12 10.14
CA HIS A 46 -21.40 -3.69 10.28
C HIS A 46 -21.91 -4.27 8.94
N ASP A 47 -21.68 -3.54 7.84
CA ASP A 47 -22.10 -3.98 6.50
C ASP A 47 -21.29 -5.21 6.03
N LEU A 48 -20.00 -5.27 6.35
CA LEU A 48 -19.18 -6.47 6.13
C LEU A 48 -19.69 -7.69 6.90
N GLN A 49 -19.96 -7.54 8.20
CA GLN A 49 -20.49 -8.62 9.03
C GLN A 49 -21.86 -9.09 8.55
N ARG A 50 -22.71 -8.16 8.11
CA ARG A 50 -24.02 -8.47 7.57
C ARG A 50 -23.92 -9.27 6.27
N LEU A 51 -23.05 -8.86 5.35
CA LEU A 51 -22.86 -9.55 4.07
C LEU A 51 -22.17 -10.91 4.25
N SER A 52 -21.27 -11.05 5.21
CA SER A 52 -20.65 -12.34 5.53
C SER A 52 -21.65 -13.34 6.13
N GLN A 53 -22.72 -12.88 6.78
CA GLN A 53 -23.77 -13.74 7.33
C GLN A 53 -24.72 -14.31 6.27
N ASP A 54 -24.70 -13.79 5.03
CA ASP A 54 -25.48 -14.36 3.92
C ASP A 54 -24.83 -15.66 3.40
N THR A 55 -25.04 -16.72 4.17
CA THR A 55 -24.55 -18.09 3.93
C THR A 55 -25.01 -18.67 2.58
N LYS A 56 -26.04 -18.10 1.95
CA LYS A 56 -26.50 -18.55 0.62
C LYS A 56 -25.55 -18.13 -0.49
N ARG A 57 -24.85 -17.01 -0.32
CA ARG A 57 -23.92 -16.44 -1.32
C ARG A 57 -22.47 -16.76 -0.98
N PHE A 58 -22.16 -16.77 0.31
CA PHE A 58 -20.81 -16.95 0.80
C PHE A 58 -20.81 -18.00 1.91
N SER A 59 -20.72 -19.29 1.54
CA SER A 59 -20.75 -20.40 2.51
C SER A 59 -19.51 -20.50 3.39
N ASP A 60 -18.36 -20.02 2.89
CA ASP A 60 -17.04 -20.30 3.49
C ASP A 60 -16.39 -19.06 4.12
N LEU A 61 -17.13 -17.95 4.25
CA LEU A 61 -16.59 -16.69 4.77
C LEU A 61 -17.03 -16.44 6.21
N ASN A 62 -16.13 -16.73 7.15
CA ASN A 62 -16.25 -16.26 8.53
C ASN A 62 -15.49 -14.95 8.69
N VAL A 63 -16.18 -13.88 9.10
CA VAL A 63 -15.57 -12.56 9.36
C VAL A 63 -15.66 -12.26 10.84
N GLU A 64 -14.51 -12.32 11.51
CA GLU A 64 -14.39 -12.02 12.94
C GLU A 64 -13.94 -10.58 13.16
N LEU A 65 -14.58 -9.91 14.12
CA LEU A 65 -14.19 -8.57 14.53
C LEU A 65 -13.20 -8.63 15.69
N VAL A 66 -11.92 -8.42 15.39
CA VAL A 66 -10.87 -8.33 16.41
C VAL A 66 -10.59 -6.86 16.73
N HIS A 67 -10.87 -6.45 17.97
CA HIS A 67 -10.47 -5.13 18.47
C HIS A 67 -9.10 -5.20 19.14
N LYS A 68 -8.06 -4.75 18.42
CA LYS A 68 -6.70 -4.68 18.98
C LYS A 68 -6.43 -3.33 19.65
N LYS A 69 -5.99 -3.36 20.91
CA LYS A 69 -5.50 -2.18 21.61
C LYS A 69 -4.11 -1.81 21.08
N ILE A 70 -3.88 -0.52 20.83
CA ILE A 70 -2.56 -0.03 20.41
C ILE A 70 -1.55 -0.11 21.55
N ASN A 71 -0.38 -0.67 21.27
CA ASN A 71 0.75 -0.72 22.20
C ASN A 71 1.72 0.41 21.85
N LEU A 72 1.81 1.45 22.69
CA LEU A 72 2.67 2.60 22.44
C LEU A 72 4.16 2.34 22.73
N ALA A 73 4.49 1.22 23.37
CA ALA A 73 5.85 0.89 23.77
C ALA A 73 6.69 0.28 22.64
N TYR A 74 6.06 -0.28 21.62
CA TYR A 74 6.76 -0.91 20.50
C TYR A 74 7.11 0.10 19.42
N GLU A 75 8.35 0.05 18.95
CA GLU A 75 8.85 0.89 17.87
C GLU A 75 8.35 0.43 16.49
N SER A 76 8.16 -0.88 16.30
CA SER A 76 7.54 -1.43 15.09
C SER A 76 6.07 -1.76 15.33
N LEU A 77 5.20 -1.14 14.53
CA LEU A 77 3.76 -1.39 14.51
C LEU A 77 3.44 -2.16 13.24
N ALA A 78 2.98 -3.41 13.39
CA ALA A 78 2.83 -4.31 12.25
C ALA A 78 1.50 -4.12 11.49
N TRP A 79 0.48 -3.54 12.13
CA TRP A 79 -0.80 -3.25 11.50
C TRP A 79 -0.96 -1.75 11.23
N GLU A 80 -1.37 -1.41 10.00
CA GLU A 80 -1.50 -0.01 9.58
C GLU A 80 -2.51 0.78 10.42
N HIS A 81 -3.60 0.15 10.87
CA HIS A 81 -4.59 0.83 11.72
C HIS A 81 -4.00 1.32 13.05
N GLU A 82 -2.94 0.68 13.56
CA GLU A 82 -2.26 1.12 14.79
C GLU A 82 -1.59 2.48 14.56
N ARG A 83 -0.94 2.65 13.41
CA ARG A 83 -0.27 3.89 13.01
C ARG A 83 -1.26 5.04 12.81
N TYR A 84 -2.35 4.78 12.08
CA TYR A 84 -3.40 5.77 11.90
C TYR A 84 -4.08 6.16 13.22
N SER A 85 -4.23 5.21 14.14
CA SER A 85 -4.80 5.48 15.47
C SER A 85 -3.93 6.42 16.31
N ILE A 86 -2.59 6.32 16.22
CA ILE A 86 -1.65 7.28 16.85
C ILE A 86 -1.83 8.69 16.28
N ALA A 87 -2.05 8.78 14.97
CA ALA A 87 -2.39 10.03 14.28
C ALA A 87 -3.83 10.53 14.56
N LYS A 88 -4.59 9.86 15.44
CA LYS A 88 -6.01 10.13 15.75
C LYS A 88 -6.91 10.05 14.52
N LEU A 89 -6.54 9.21 13.55
CA LEU A 89 -7.32 8.91 12.36
C LEU A 89 -8.08 7.59 12.55
N SER A 90 -9.35 7.58 12.18
CA SER A 90 -10.16 6.37 12.13
C SER A 90 -9.64 5.46 11.02
N ALA A 91 -9.16 4.28 11.38
CA ALA A 91 -8.68 3.28 10.42
C ALA A 91 -9.24 1.90 10.73
N LEU A 92 -9.29 1.08 9.69
CA LEU A 92 -9.67 -0.32 9.73
C LEU A 92 -8.62 -1.10 8.95
N THR A 93 -8.25 -2.29 9.44
CA THR A 93 -7.44 -3.24 8.68
C THR A 93 -8.27 -4.50 8.49
N LEU A 94 -8.27 -4.98 7.25
CA LEU A 94 -8.84 -6.28 6.90
C LEU A 94 -7.67 -7.21 6.63
N SER A 95 -7.64 -8.35 7.32
CA SER A 95 -6.58 -9.34 7.21
C SER A 95 -7.15 -10.74 7.28
N HIS A 96 -6.49 -11.66 6.57
CA HIS A 96 -6.77 -13.09 6.67
C HIS A 96 -6.11 -13.72 7.91
N HIS A 97 -4.99 -13.16 8.35
CA HIS A 97 -4.25 -13.66 9.51
C HIS A 97 -4.68 -12.96 10.80
N GLU A 98 -4.70 -13.74 11.89
CA GLU A 98 -4.93 -13.25 13.25
C GLU A 98 -3.70 -12.50 13.80
N SER A 99 -2.50 -13.05 13.58
CA SER A 99 -1.24 -12.48 14.07
C SER A 99 -0.42 -11.85 12.92
N PRO A 100 0.32 -10.75 13.19
CA PRO A 100 1.14 -10.11 12.17
C PRO A 100 2.44 -10.88 11.86
N PHE A 101 2.88 -11.77 12.75
CA PHE A 101 4.17 -12.48 12.66
C PHE A 101 4.03 -13.93 12.17
N GLY A 102 2.89 -14.28 11.55
CA GLY A 102 2.70 -15.60 10.96
C GLY A 102 3.78 -15.93 9.92
N LEU A 103 4.18 -17.20 9.87
CA LEU A 103 5.18 -17.69 8.93
C LEU A 103 4.75 -17.48 7.47
N ASP A 104 3.46 -17.57 7.20
CA ASP A 104 2.86 -17.34 5.88
C ASP A 104 3.18 -15.94 5.32
N ARG A 105 3.29 -14.91 6.18
CA ARG A 105 3.63 -13.54 5.75
C ARG A 105 5.12 -13.28 5.58
N THR A 106 5.98 -14.09 6.20
CA THR A 106 7.42 -13.84 6.29
C THR A 106 8.25 -14.80 5.43
N SER A 107 7.59 -15.71 4.71
CA SER A 107 8.25 -16.68 3.83
C SER A 107 8.70 -16.08 2.50
N ILE A 108 9.90 -16.45 2.07
CA ILE A 108 10.45 -16.11 0.74
C ILE A 108 9.72 -16.91 -0.37
N LEU A 109 9.07 -18.00 0.01
CA LEU A 109 8.39 -18.92 -0.91
C LEU A 109 6.91 -18.59 -1.13
N ASP A 110 6.44 -17.44 -0.63
CA ASP A 110 5.06 -16.96 -0.79
C ASP A 110 4.76 -16.68 -2.28
N ARG A 111 4.12 -17.65 -2.93
CA ARG A 111 3.81 -17.64 -4.37
C ARG A 111 2.41 -18.13 -4.72
N ASP A 112 1.71 -18.74 -3.77
CA ASP A 112 0.43 -19.39 -4.05
C ASP A 112 -0.73 -18.43 -3.80
N ILE A 113 -1.53 -18.18 -4.84
CA ILE A 113 -2.69 -17.28 -4.78
C ILE A 113 -3.85 -17.95 -5.50
N ASP A 114 -4.86 -18.35 -4.73
CA ASP A 114 -6.09 -18.89 -5.29
C ASP A 114 -6.95 -17.80 -5.92
N LEU A 115 -7.09 -17.87 -7.25
CA LEU A 115 -7.91 -16.91 -8.01
C LEU A 115 -9.37 -16.90 -7.59
N ALA A 116 -9.94 -18.06 -7.25
CA ALA A 116 -11.34 -18.16 -6.84
C ALA A 116 -11.60 -17.47 -5.49
N VAL A 117 -10.66 -17.63 -4.54
CA VAL A 117 -10.74 -16.98 -3.23
C VAL A 117 -10.56 -15.47 -3.37
N LEU A 118 -9.64 -15.03 -4.24
CA LEU A 118 -9.44 -13.61 -4.52
C LEU A 118 -10.67 -12.97 -5.19
N GLU A 119 -11.29 -13.63 -6.17
CA GLU A 119 -12.52 -13.19 -6.84
C GLU A 119 -13.64 -12.99 -5.81
N ARG A 120 -13.86 -13.99 -4.94
CA ARG A 120 -14.86 -13.92 -3.88
C ARG A 120 -14.59 -12.77 -2.91
N ASN A 121 -13.36 -12.64 -2.41
CA ASN A 121 -13.01 -11.63 -1.43
C ASN A 121 -13.13 -10.22 -2.02
N THR A 122 -12.73 -10.03 -3.28
CA THR A 122 -12.84 -8.74 -3.97
C THR A 122 -14.30 -8.37 -4.25
N GLN A 123 -15.16 -9.34 -4.60
CA GLN A 123 -16.59 -9.13 -4.74
C GLN A 123 -17.23 -8.66 -3.44
N VAL A 124 -16.97 -9.34 -2.33
CA VAL A 124 -17.49 -8.94 -1.00
C VAL A 124 -17.04 -7.53 -0.67
N LEU A 125 -15.75 -7.21 -0.87
CA LEU A 125 -15.24 -5.86 -0.60
C LEU A 125 -15.91 -4.81 -1.49
N ALA A 126 -16.10 -5.08 -2.79
CA ALA A 126 -16.76 -4.15 -3.70
C ALA A 126 -18.21 -3.88 -3.29
N GLU A 127 -18.95 -4.92 -2.93
CA GLU A 127 -20.33 -4.82 -2.43
C GLU A 127 -20.39 -4.02 -1.12
N THR A 128 -19.48 -4.28 -0.19
CA THR A 128 -19.44 -3.57 1.10
C THR A 128 -19.15 -2.10 0.92
N LEU A 129 -18.19 -1.75 0.06
CA LEU A 129 -17.86 -0.37 -0.24
C LEU A 129 -19.02 0.32 -0.96
N ALA A 130 -19.63 -0.33 -1.95
CA ALA A 130 -20.80 0.20 -2.64
C ALA A 130 -21.95 0.46 -1.66
N CYS A 131 -22.24 -0.48 -0.76
CA CYS A 131 -23.24 -0.30 0.28
C CYS A 131 -22.88 0.90 1.16
N THR A 132 -21.65 0.99 1.65
CA THR A 132 -21.26 2.08 2.56
C THR A 132 -21.29 3.46 1.91
N MET A 133 -21.04 3.54 0.60
CA MET A 133 -21.04 4.81 -0.14
C MET A 133 -22.44 5.25 -0.57
N TYR A 134 -23.30 4.31 -0.93
CA TYR A 134 -24.62 4.60 -1.52
C TYR A 134 -25.80 4.42 -0.56
N THR A 135 -25.60 3.80 0.62
CA THR A 135 -26.68 3.63 1.60
C THR A 135 -27.01 4.97 2.24
N GLN A 136 -28.21 5.48 1.93
CA GLN A 136 -28.90 6.42 2.82
C GLN A 136 -29.51 5.65 3.98
N GLU A 137 -29.45 6.25 5.18
CA GLU A 137 -29.90 5.69 6.44
C GLU A 137 -31.26 4.98 6.29
N GLY A 138 -31.29 3.66 6.52
CA GLY A 138 -32.52 2.86 6.52
C GLY A 138 -32.79 2.01 5.27
N SER A 139 -31.98 2.10 4.21
CA SER A 139 -32.09 1.20 3.05
C SER A 139 -31.30 -0.10 3.26
N ASN A 140 -31.91 -1.24 2.87
CA ASN A 140 -31.18 -2.51 2.82
C ASN A 140 -30.10 -2.41 1.75
N CYS A 141 -28.90 -2.86 2.12
CA CYS A 141 -27.79 -3.08 1.21
C CYS A 141 -28.25 -3.84 -0.05
N MET A 142 -27.92 -3.27 -1.21
CA MET A 142 -27.99 -3.83 -2.57
C MET A 142 -28.87 -5.08 -2.82
N GLY A 143 -29.87 -4.95 -3.71
CA GLY A 143 -30.63 -6.11 -4.23
C GLY A 143 -29.80 -7.03 -5.14
N PRO A 144 -30.29 -8.25 -5.45
CA PRO A 144 -29.57 -9.26 -6.24
C PRO A 144 -29.13 -8.79 -7.63
N ASP A 145 -29.88 -7.89 -8.27
CA ASP A 145 -29.59 -7.34 -9.61
C ASP A 145 -28.32 -6.46 -9.62
N GLN A 146 -28.06 -5.74 -8.54
CA GLN A 146 -26.90 -4.85 -8.42
C GLN A 146 -25.63 -5.60 -7.98
N THR A 147 -25.78 -6.83 -7.48
CA THR A 147 -24.67 -7.75 -7.15
C THR A 147 -23.90 -8.17 -8.40
N GLU A 148 -24.58 -8.31 -9.55
CA GLU A 148 -23.92 -8.65 -10.81
C GLU A 148 -23.02 -7.52 -11.33
N MET A 149 -23.40 -6.26 -11.08
CA MET A 149 -22.63 -5.09 -11.49
C MET A 149 -21.33 -4.92 -10.70
N THR A 150 -21.29 -5.38 -9.44
CA THR A 150 -20.10 -5.31 -8.57
C THR A 150 -19.15 -6.50 -8.75
N ARG A 151 -19.44 -7.42 -9.67
CA ARG A 151 -18.61 -8.60 -9.89
C ARG A 151 -17.26 -8.23 -10.53
N PRO A 152 -16.13 -8.68 -9.95
CA PRO A 152 -14.81 -8.38 -10.50
C PRO A 152 -14.55 -9.14 -11.81
N ASN A 153 -13.78 -8.53 -12.71
CA ASN A 153 -13.30 -9.21 -13.92
C ASN A 153 -12.17 -10.20 -13.56
N ARG A 154 -12.43 -11.49 -13.77
CA ARG A 154 -11.48 -12.58 -13.49
C ARG A 154 -10.19 -12.49 -14.31
N GLU A 155 -10.25 -12.09 -15.57
CA GLU A 155 -9.05 -11.96 -16.42
C GLU A 155 -8.14 -10.84 -15.90
N HIS A 156 -8.74 -9.76 -15.40
CA HIS A 156 -8.00 -8.65 -14.81
C HIS A 156 -7.29 -9.09 -13.53
N LEU A 157 -7.98 -9.86 -12.67
CA LEU A 157 -7.37 -10.44 -11.46
C LEU A 157 -6.22 -11.37 -11.83
N ALA A 158 -6.42 -12.28 -12.79
CA ALA A 158 -5.41 -13.23 -13.24
C ALA A 158 -4.14 -12.54 -13.76
N HIS A 159 -4.29 -11.47 -14.54
CA HIS A 159 -3.16 -10.67 -15.01
C HIS A 159 -2.35 -10.07 -13.84
N TRP A 160 -3.02 -9.47 -12.85
CA TRP A 160 -2.33 -8.89 -11.70
C TRP A 160 -1.69 -9.91 -10.79
N THR A 161 -2.33 -11.06 -10.56
CA THR A 161 -1.73 -12.15 -9.77
C THR A 161 -0.48 -12.72 -10.42
N ALA A 162 -0.36 -12.67 -11.74
CA ALA A 162 0.85 -13.08 -12.45
C ALA A 162 1.94 -11.99 -12.43
N GLU A 163 1.57 -10.70 -12.54
CA GLU A 163 2.55 -9.60 -12.54
C GLU A 163 3.14 -9.28 -11.15
N MET A 164 2.32 -9.30 -10.10
CA MET A 164 2.73 -8.92 -8.74
C MET A 164 3.95 -9.70 -8.19
N PRO A 165 4.03 -11.04 -8.32
CA PRO A 165 5.19 -11.81 -7.85
C PRO A 165 6.39 -11.75 -8.82
N ALA A 166 6.18 -11.36 -10.08
CA ALA A 166 7.22 -11.34 -11.09
C ALA A 166 8.26 -10.22 -10.88
N GLN A 167 7.95 -9.22 -10.04
CA GLN A 167 8.80 -8.05 -9.84
C GLN A 167 9.23 -7.87 -8.38
N PRO A 168 10.51 -7.52 -8.13
CA PRO A 168 11.01 -7.31 -6.78
C PRO A 168 10.40 -6.03 -6.17
N ARG A 169 9.87 -6.15 -4.95
CA ARG A 169 9.05 -5.11 -4.28
C ARG A 169 9.83 -4.25 -3.27
N GLY A 170 11.16 -4.18 -3.38
CA GLY A 170 11.97 -3.35 -2.48
C GLY A 170 11.64 -1.86 -2.63
N THR A 171 11.45 -1.15 -1.51
CA THR A 171 11.24 0.31 -1.50
C THR A 171 12.22 1.10 -2.37
N PRO A 172 13.56 0.90 -2.30
CA PRO A 172 14.50 1.62 -3.16
C PRO A 172 14.26 1.36 -4.65
N LEU A 173 13.91 0.12 -5.00
CA LEU A 173 13.62 -0.28 -6.36
C LEU A 173 12.37 0.41 -6.88
N LEU A 174 11.30 0.48 -6.10
CA LEU A 174 10.03 1.13 -6.48
C LEU A 174 10.12 2.67 -6.54
N THR A 175 11.05 3.28 -5.79
CA THR A 175 11.26 4.73 -5.81
C THR A 175 11.95 5.26 -7.07
N GLY A 176 12.54 4.38 -7.88
CA GLY A 176 13.07 4.73 -9.20
C GLY A 176 12.06 5.50 -10.06
N GLU A 177 12.50 6.55 -10.74
CA GLU A 177 11.63 7.44 -11.52
C GLU A 177 10.86 6.71 -12.64
N LYS A 178 11.42 5.62 -13.17
CA LYS A 178 10.89 4.90 -14.35
C LYS A 178 10.73 3.40 -14.11
N ASN A 179 10.10 3.01 -13.00
CA ASN A 179 9.79 1.60 -12.79
C ASN A 179 8.69 1.11 -13.73
N PRO A 180 8.94 0.07 -14.54
CA PRO A 180 7.95 -0.42 -15.48
C PRO A 180 6.68 -0.89 -14.77
N PHE A 181 6.81 -1.49 -13.57
CA PHE A 181 5.69 -1.88 -12.72
C PHE A 181 4.76 -0.71 -12.40
N VAL A 182 5.32 0.34 -11.80
CA VAL A 182 4.58 1.50 -11.32
C VAL A 182 3.90 2.22 -12.48
N MET A 183 4.56 2.26 -13.64
CA MET A 183 3.99 2.83 -14.85
C MET A 183 2.83 2.00 -15.42
N LYS A 184 2.96 0.66 -15.43
CA LYS A 184 1.86 -0.23 -15.83
C LYS A 184 0.65 -0.09 -14.91
N LEU A 185 0.88 -0.09 -13.58
CA LEU A 185 -0.16 0.11 -12.58
C LEU A 185 -0.82 1.48 -12.73
N PHE A 186 -0.03 2.54 -12.87
CA PHE A 186 -0.55 3.89 -13.08
C PHE A 186 -1.40 3.97 -14.33
N LYS A 187 -0.93 3.43 -15.47
CA LYS A 187 -1.68 3.42 -16.73
C LYS A 187 -2.97 2.61 -16.64
N SER A 188 -2.96 1.48 -15.94
CA SER A 188 -4.16 0.66 -15.72
C SER A 188 -5.19 1.41 -14.86
N LEU A 189 -4.75 2.07 -13.79
CA LEU A 189 -5.64 2.84 -12.92
C LEU A 189 -6.17 4.09 -13.62
N ASP A 190 -5.34 4.78 -14.41
CA ASP A 190 -5.74 5.99 -15.14
C ASP A 190 -6.80 5.69 -16.22
N LYS A 191 -6.77 4.48 -16.80
CA LYS A 191 -7.82 4.00 -17.69
C LYS A 191 -9.15 3.77 -16.96
N LEU A 192 -9.12 3.37 -15.68
CA LEU A 192 -10.31 3.04 -14.89
C LEU A 192 -10.86 4.25 -14.11
N VAL A 193 -9.98 5.15 -13.68
CA VAL A 193 -10.27 6.27 -12.79
C VAL A 193 -9.86 7.57 -13.47
N MET A 194 -10.78 8.55 -13.52
CA MET A 194 -10.57 9.81 -14.26
C MET A 194 -9.37 10.67 -13.80
N LYS A 195 -8.86 10.46 -12.59
CA LYS A 195 -7.74 11.24 -12.05
C LYS A 195 -6.89 10.41 -11.12
N THR A 196 -5.74 9.98 -11.61
CA THR A 196 -4.74 9.29 -10.81
C THR A 196 -3.53 10.19 -10.53
N ARG A 197 -2.96 10.09 -9.32
CA ARG A 197 -1.76 10.83 -8.92
C ARG A 197 -0.82 9.90 -8.15
N LYS A 198 0.44 9.84 -8.58
CA LYS A 198 1.51 9.20 -7.79
C LYS A 198 1.81 10.06 -6.56
N VAL A 199 1.63 9.49 -5.37
CA VAL A 199 2.01 10.12 -4.09
C VAL A 199 3.17 9.33 -3.50
N VAL A 200 4.31 9.98 -3.33
CA VAL A 200 5.44 9.41 -2.59
C VAL A 200 5.27 9.78 -1.12
N ALA A 201 4.86 8.82 -0.30
CA ALA A 201 4.72 9.03 1.14
C ALA A 201 6.10 9.22 1.77
N LYS A 202 6.29 10.35 2.45
CA LYS A 202 7.49 10.58 3.25
C LYS A 202 7.41 9.74 4.52
N ARG A 203 8.49 9.04 4.87
CA ARG A 203 8.61 8.29 6.13
C ARG A 203 8.42 9.23 7.31
N ASP A 204 7.69 8.79 8.34
CA ASP A 204 7.58 9.54 9.59
C ASP A 204 8.90 9.39 10.38
N LYS A 205 9.32 10.43 11.09
CA LYS A 205 10.56 10.42 11.89
C LYS A 205 10.49 9.46 13.08
N ARG A 206 9.28 9.08 13.48
CA ARG A 206 9.03 8.12 14.57
C ARG A 206 9.24 6.67 14.17
N ASP A 207 9.29 6.37 12.88
CA ASP A 207 9.48 5.00 12.40
C ASP A 207 10.96 4.60 12.55
N PRO A 208 11.27 3.33 12.88
CA PRO A 208 12.64 2.84 12.94
C PRO A 208 13.34 2.99 11.59
N GLU A 209 14.62 3.34 11.64
CA GLU A 209 15.44 3.48 10.44
C GLU A 209 15.82 2.09 9.89
N PHE A 210 15.09 1.63 8.89
CA PHE A 210 15.49 0.46 8.11
C PHE A 210 16.40 0.88 6.95
N THR A 211 17.61 0.34 6.94
CA THR A 211 18.51 0.36 5.78
C THR A 211 18.21 -0.86 4.91
N PHE A 212 17.69 -0.63 3.71
CA PHE A 212 17.51 -1.70 2.73
C PHE A 212 18.83 -1.96 2.01
N TYR A 213 19.23 -3.24 1.90
CA TYR A 213 20.35 -3.65 1.06
C TYR A 213 19.88 -3.71 -0.41
N ASP A 214 20.59 -3.01 -1.29
CA ASP A 214 20.20 -2.79 -2.69
C ASP A 214 20.78 -3.85 -3.67
N GLN A 215 21.39 -4.93 -3.17
CA GLN A 215 22.06 -5.93 -4.00
C GLN A 215 21.09 -6.97 -4.56
N HIS A 216 20.45 -6.67 -5.70
CA HIS A 216 19.75 -7.68 -6.50
C HIS A 216 20.72 -8.47 -7.40
N ASN A 217 21.82 -7.85 -7.84
CA ASN A 217 22.80 -8.47 -8.72
C ASN A 217 24.11 -8.67 -7.95
N ALA A 218 24.24 -9.82 -7.32
CA ALA A 218 25.52 -10.27 -6.77
C ALA A 218 26.23 -11.11 -7.85
N THR A 219 27.43 -10.69 -8.24
CA THR A 219 28.31 -11.54 -9.05
C THR A 219 28.85 -12.65 -8.15
N MET A 220 28.28 -13.86 -8.26
CA MET A 220 28.80 -15.03 -7.54
C MET A 220 30.06 -15.53 -8.26
N ASN A 221 31.21 -15.04 -7.81
CA ASN A 221 32.50 -15.53 -8.30
C ASN A 221 32.72 -16.96 -7.77
N SER A 222 32.74 -17.94 -8.66
CA SER A 222 33.10 -19.32 -8.33
C SER A 222 34.56 -19.56 -8.68
N TYR A 223 35.38 -19.87 -7.67
CA TYR A 223 36.78 -20.22 -7.86
C TYR A 223 36.95 -21.72 -7.62
N LYS A 224 37.67 -22.40 -8.52
CA LYS A 224 38.15 -23.76 -8.22
C LYS A 224 39.28 -23.64 -7.20
N VAL A 225 39.05 -24.18 -6.00
CA VAL A 225 40.08 -24.25 -4.95
C VAL A 225 41.22 -25.16 -5.41
N LYS A 226 42.43 -24.94 -4.87
CA LYS A 226 43.69 -25.60 -5.28
C LYS A 226 43.51 -27.09 -5.56
N PRO A 227 43.65 -27.54 -6.83
CA PRO A 227 43.63 -28.96 -7.13
C PRO A 227 44.91 -29.62 -6.62
N ALA A 228 44.81 -30.84 -6.11
CA ALA A 228 45.95 -31.64 -5.62
C ALA A 228 47.07 -31.84 -6.68
N VAL A 229 46.74 -31.63 -7.96
CA VAL A 229 47.67 -31.64 -9.09
C VAL A 229 48.80 -30.61 -8.93
N PHE A 230 48.56 -29.47 -8.29
CA PHE A 230 49.61 -28.46 -8.11
C PHE A 230 50.76 -28.97 -7.23
N ASP A 231 50.42 -29.68 -6.14
CA ASP A 231 51.43 -30.24 -5.22
C ASP A 231 52.17 -31.43 -5.85
N LEU A 232 51.46 -32.24 -6.64
CA LEU A 232 52.07 -33.35 -7.40
C LEU A 232 53.04 -32.83 -8.47
N VAL A 233 52.68 -31.78 -9.22
CA VAL A 233 53.59 -31.17 -10.21
C VAL A 233 54.80 -30.52 -9.52
N LEU A 234 54.59 -29.85 -8.39
CA LEU A 234 55.67 -29.23 -7.62
C LEU A 234 56.65 -30.28 -7.06
N THR A 235 56.15 -31.39 -6.51
CA THR A 235 56.99 -32.48 -6.01
C THR A 235 57.76 -33.17 -7.14
N VAL A 236 57.14 -33.41 -8.29
CA VAL A 236 57.84 -33.94 -9.48
C VAL A 236 58.92 -32.98 -9.97
N ALA A 237 58.62 -31.68 -10.02
CA ALA A 237 59.59 -30.66 -10.43
C ALA A 237 60.82 -30.61 -9.49
N ILE A 238 60.60 -30.58 -8.17
CA ILE A 238 61.68 -30.59 -7.17
C ILE A 238 62.49 -31.88 -7.26
N GLY A 239 61.82 -33.03 -7.39
CA GLY A 239 62.49 -34.33 -7.54
C GLY A 239 63.37 -34.39 -8.79
N SER A 240 62.87 -33.88 -9.93
CA SER A 240 63.65 -33.82 -11.17
C SER A 240 64.87 -32.91 -11.08
N TYR A 241 64.75 -31.76 -10.41
CA TYR A 241 65.84 -30.81 -10.22
C TYR A 241 66.96 -31.40 -9.37
N LEU A 242 66.62 -32.03 -8.24
CA LEU A 242 67.60 -32.71 -7.38
C LEU A 242 68.25 -33.89 -8.10
N GLY A 243 67.48 -34.66 -8.88
CA GLY A 243 68.02 -35.77 -9.67
C GLY A 243 69.04 -35.32 -10.72
N LEU A 244 68.78 -34.23 -11.44
CA LEU A 244 69.72 -33.65 -12.40
C LEU A 244 70.98 -33.09 -11.73
N CYS A 245 70.83 -32.38 -10.61
CA CYS A 245 71.97 -31.81 -9.88
C CYS A 245 72.87 -32.85 -9.21
N THR A 246 72.35 -34.03 -8.86
CA THR A 246 73.13 -35.10 -8.22
C THR A 246 73.74 -36.07 -9.24
N CYS A 247 73.23 -36.11 -10.47
CA CYS A 247 73.75 -36.97 -11.55
C CYS A 247 74.85 -36.30 -12.39
N CYS A 248 75.01 -34.97 -12.29
CA CYS A 248 76.20 -34.25 -12.75
C CYS A 248 77.27 -34.20 -11.65
#